data_AF-A0A087S3I5-F1
#
_entry.id   AF-A0A087S3I5-F1
#
_cell.length_a   1.000
_cell.length_b   1.000
_cell.length_c   1.000
_cell.angle_alpha   90.00
_cell.angle_beta   90.00
_cell.angle_gamma   90.00
#
_symmetry.space_group_name_H-M   'P 1'
#
loop_
_entity.id
_entity.type
_entity.pdbx_description
1 polymer ?
#
loop_
_entity_poly.entity_id
_entity_poly.type
_entity_poly.pdbx_seq_one_letter_code
_entity_poly.pdbx_strand_id
1 'polypeptide(L)'
;MAISKENKDFIDSLIDYYISESESYTQIAENFVPEVESIPDTAFGIITGCVYSGFLQAYQNQQQTPSLEDMREFNEIIKNRAALIKKAIIEPNKEPSKETDKKDSDDSETEIKKDD
;
A
#
# COMPACT_ATOMS: atom_id res chain seq x y z
N MET A 1 23.07 -0.27 -16.82
CA MET A 1 21.67 -0.32 -16.36
C MET A 1 20.88 -0.96 -17.47
N ALA A 2 20.11 -2.00 -17.16
CA ALA A 2 19.30 -2.76 -18.11
C ALA A 2 17.88 -2.18 -18.21
N ILE A 3 17.25 -1.88 -17.07
CA ILE A 3 15.95 -1.22 -17.02
C ILE A 3 16.10 0.23 -17.52
N SER A 4 15.17 0.66 -18.37
CA SER A 4 15.10 2.04 -18.87
C SER A 4 14.94 3.03 -17.72
N LYS A 5 15.41 4.27 -17.90
CA LYS A 5 15.27 5.31 -16.88
C LYS A 5 13.80 5.54 -16.50
N GLU A 6 12.92 5.60 -17.50
CA GLU A 6 11.47 5.77 -17.29
C GLU A 6 10.88 4.66 -16.41
N ASN A 7 11.20 3.39 -16.71
CA ASN A 7 10.69 2.28 -15.92
C ASN A 7 11.26 2.28 -14.49
N LYS A 8 12.51 2.75 -14.30
CA LYS A 8 13.08 2.92 -12.95
C LYS A 8 12.40 4.00 -12.15
N ASP A 9 12.24 5.19 -12.73
CA ASP A 9 11.56 6.32 -12.08
C ASP A 9 10.12 5.91 -11.69
N PHE A 10 9.46 5.11 -12.53
CA PHE A 10 8.17 4.50 -12.23
C PHE A 10 8.23 3.49 -11.07
N ILE A 11 9.18 2.56 -11.05
CA ILE A 11 9.36 1.59 -9.94
C ILE A 11 9.61 2.33 -8.62
N ASP A 12 10.49 3.33 -8.62
CA ASP A 12 10.80 4.13 -7.42
C ASP A 12 9.53 4.83 -6.90
N SER A 13 8.75 5.42 -7.80
CA SER A 13 7.46 6.05 -7.46
C SER A 13 6.44 5.04 -6.91
N LEU A 14 6.38 3.82 -7.48
CA LEU A 14 5.52 2.75 -6.95
C LEU A 14 5.93 2.34 -5.55
N ILE A 15 7.22 2.19 -5.28
CA ILE A 15 7.72 1.85 -3.95
C ILE A 15 7.35 2.94 -2.94
N ASP A 16 7.54 4.21 -3.29
CA ASP A 16 7.17 5.34 -2.43
C ASP A 16 5.67 5.36 -2.13
N TYR A 17 4.84 5.13 -3.15
CA TYR A 17 3.39 5.03 -3.00
C TYR A 17 2.97 3.89 -2.06
N TYR A 18 3.51 2.69 -2.24
CA TYR A 18 3.15 1.56 -1.37
C TYR A 18 3.68 1.70 0.05
N ILE A 19 4.79 2.43 0.24
CA ILE A 19 5.27 2.82 1.56
C ILE A 19 4.28 3.76 2.25
N SER A 20 3.75 4.77 1.55
CA SER A 20 2.76 5.70 2.14
C SER A 20 1.44 5.01 2.50
N GLU A 21 1.09 3.93 1.81
CA GLU A 21 -0.13 3.13 2.04
C GLU A 21 0.12 1.88 2.91
N SER A 22 1.27 1.79 3.59
CA SER A 22 1.71 0.60 4.36
C SER A 22 0.71 0.10 5.42
N GLU A 23 -0.06 1.01 6.03
CA GLU A 23 -1.09 0.65 7.02
C GLU A 23 -2.19 -0.24 6.40
N SER A 24 -2.66 0.11 5.20
CA SER A 24 -3.67 -0.67 4.47
C SER A 24 -3.21 -2.11 4.23
N TYR A 25 -1.92 -2.31 3.90
CA TYR A 25 -1.36 -3.65 3.68
C TYR A 25 -1.22 -4.46 4.97
N THR A 26 -1.03 -3.78 6.10
CA THR A 26 -0.99 -4.41 7.42
C THR A 26 -2.39 -4.92 7.79
N GLN A 27 -3.42 -4.09 7.58
CA GLN A 27 -4.83 -4.50 7.77
C GLN A 27 -5.24 -5.67 6.86
N ILE A 28 -4.76 -5.68 5.62
CA ILE A 28 -4.98 -6.83 4.71
C ILE A 28 -4.30 -8.08 5.27
N ALA A 29 -3.05 -7.98 5.71
CA ALA A 29 -2.28 -9.10 6.26
C ALA A 29 -2.92 -9.70 7.53
N GLU A 30 -3.57 -8.89 8.36
CA GLU A 30 -4.31 -9.33 9.55
C GLU A 30 -5.43 -10.33 9.24
N ASN A 31 -6.10 -10.19 8.10
CA ASN A 31 -7.20 -11.09 7.70
C ASN A 31 -6.74 -12.51 7.36
N PHE A 32 -5.43 -12.73 7.23
CA PHE A 32 -4.84 -14.05 6.95
C PHE A 32 -4.32 -14.74 8.21
N VAL A 33 -4.64 -14.23 9.40
CA VAL A 33 -4.38 -14.95 10.65
C VAL A 33 -5.49 -15.99 10.85
N PRO A 34 -5.17 -17.27 11.12
CA PRO A 34 -3.87 -17.80 11.56
C PRO A 34 -2.99 -18.41 10.45
N GLU A 35 -3.35 -18.31 9.18
CA GLU A 35 -2.58 -18.87 8.06
C GLU A 35 -1.18 -18.25 7.91
N VAL A 36 -0.99 -17.01 8.37
CA VAL A 36 0.31 -16.32 8.41
C VAL A 36 0.80 -16.10 9.84
N GLU A 37 2.10 -16.31 10.06
CA GLU A 37 2.72 -16.19 11.39
C GLU A 37 3.19 -14.76 11.71
N SER A 38 3.40 -13.94 10.69
CA SER A 38 3.95 -12.58 10.82
C SER A 38 3.20 -11.62 9.90
N ILE A 39 2.39 -10.75 10.50
CA ILE A 39 1.70 -9.67 9.79
C ILE A 39 2.71 -8.75 9.08
N PRO A 40 3.82 -8.29 9.71
CA PRO A 40 4.76 -7.41 9.03
C PRO A 40 5.45 -8.06 7.82
N ASP A 41 5.82 -9.35 7.91
CA ASP A 41 6.46 -10.05 6.79
C ASP A 41 5.45 -10.34 5.67
N THR A 42 4.20 -10.62 6.02
CA THR A 42 3.11 -10.78 5.05
C THR A 42 2.84 -9.46 4.32
N ALA A 43 2.70 -8.35 5.04
CA ALA A 43 2.52 -7.02 4.45
C ALA A 43 3.71 -6.63 3.54
N PHE A 44 4.95 -6.94 3.95
CA PHE A 44 6.14 -6.76 3.13
C PHE A 44 6.06 -7.58 1.82
N GLY A 45 5.64 -8.84 1.92
CA GLY A 45 5.39 -9.70 0.76
C GLY A 45 4.33 -9.14 -0.18
N ILE A 46 3.23 -8.62 0.36
CA ILE A 46 2.16 -8.00 -0.42
C ILE A 46 2.68 -6.77 -1.18
N ILE A 47 3.35 -5.84 -0.48
CA ILE A 47 3.91 -4.62 -1.10
C ILE A 47 4.90 -4.98 -2.20
N THR A 48 5.85 -5.87 -1.93
CA THR A 48 6.86 -6.27 -2.93
C THR A 48 6.23 -6.98 -4.13
N GLY A 49 5.20 -7.81 -3.91
CA GLY A 49 4.41 -8.43 -4.97
C GLY A 49 3.63 -7.43 -5.82
N CYS A 50 3.06 -6.39 -5.19
CA CYS A 50 2.37 -5.30 -5.90
C CYS A 50 3.36 -4.49 -6.76
N VAL A 51 4.52 -4.13 -6.23
CA VAL A 51 5.57 -3.43 -7.00
C VAL A 51 6.03 -4.29 -8.19
N TYR A 52 6.24 -5.59 -7.98
CA TYR A 52 6.60 -6.51 -9.05
C TYR A 52 5.53 -6.59 -10.15
N SER A 53 4.25 -6.65 -9.75
CA SER A 53 3.14 -6.67 -10.70
C SER A 53 3.07 -5.38 -11.51
N GLY A 54 3.28 -4.22 -10.87
CA GLY A 54 3.35 -2.92 -11.54
C GLY A 54 4.54 -2.84 -12.51
N PHE A 55 5.70 -3.36 -12.13
CA PHE A 55 6.86 -3.48 -13.00
C PHE A 55 6.55 -4.30 -14.26
N LEU A 56 5.95 -5.48 -14.11
CA LEU A 56 5.54 -6.30 -15.27
C LEU A 56 4.51 -5.57 -16.15
N GLN A 57 3.56 -4.88 -15.53
CA GLN A 57 2.54 -4.13 -16.25
C GLN A 57 3.14 -2.97 -17.08
N ALA A 58 4.16 -2.27 -16.57
CA ALA A 58 4.85 -1.22 -17.32
C ALA A 58 5.49 -1.77 -18.61
N TYR A 59 6.14 -2.93 -18.53
CA TYR A 59 6.69 -3.62 -19.71
C TYR A 59 5.58 -4.05 -20.67
N GLN A 60 4.49 -4.63 -20.15
CA GLN A 60 3.36 -5.05 -20.98
C GLN A 60 2.72 -3.87 -21.72
N ASN A 61 2.58 -2.71 -21.08
CA ASN A 61 2.05 -1.49 -21.68
C ASN A 61 2.92 -1.00 -22.86
N GLN A 62 4.22 -1.30 -22.82
CA GLN A 62 5.19 -1.02 -23.89
C GLN A 62 5.27 -2.15 -24.92
N GLN A 63 4.40 -3.17 -24.82
CA GLN A 63 4.44 -4.41 -25.62
C GLN A 63 5.78 -5.16 -25.49
N GLN A 64 6.39 -5.10 -24.31
CA GLN A 64 7.67 -5.71 -23.99
C GLN A 64 7.53 -6.75 -22.88
N THR A 65 8.57 -7.59 -22.75
CA THR A 65 8.77 -8.48 -21.61
C THR A 65 10.13 -8.21 -20.99
N PRO A 66 10.24 -8.15 -19.66
CA PRO A 66 11.53 -7.89 -19.01
C PRO A 66 12.50 -9.04 -19.29
N SER A 67 13.76 -8.68 -19.51
CA SER A 67 14.87 -9.62 -19.65
C SER A 67 15.32 -10.16 -18.28
N LEU A 68 16.23 -11.15 -18.27
CA LEU A 68 16.82 -11.65 -17.04
C LEU A 68 17.65 -10.56 -16.33
N GLU A 69 18.34 -9.72 -17.09
CA GLU A 69 19.09 -8.57 -16.58
C GLU A 69 18.17 -7.53 -15.95
N ASP A 70 17.02 -7.24 -16.56
CA ASP A 70 16.01 -6.34 -15.99
C ASP A 70 15.49 -6.89 -14.66
N MET A 71 15.18 -8.17 -14.60
CA MET A 71 14.71 -8.85 -13.38
C MET A 71 15.76 -8.79 -12.26
N ARG A 72 17.04 -8.96 -12.59
CA ARG A 72 18.13 -8.83 -11.61
C ARG A 72 18.24 -7.40 -11.08
N GLU A 73 18.15 -6.41 -11.95
CA GLU A 73 18.20 -5.01 -11.55
C GLU A 73 16.99 -4.60 -10.70
N PHE A 74 15.79 -5.08 -11.05
CA PHE A 74 14.58 -4.92 -10.24
C PHE A 74 14.78 -5.48 -8.83
N ASN A 75 15.31 -6.70 -8.70
CA ASN A 75 15.56 -7.32 -7.41
C ASN A 75 16.55 -6.52 -6.55
N GLU A 76 17.58 -5.93 -7.15
CA GLU A 76 18.51 -5.06 -6.43
C GLU A 76 17.84 -3.74 -5.98
N ILE A 77 16.94 -3.16 -6.79
CA ILE A 77 16.14 -1.99 -6.38
C ILE A 77 15.30 -2.33 -5.14
N ILE A 78 14.54 -3.44 -5.18
CA ILE A 78 13.71 -3.88 -4.04
C ILE A 78 14.57 -4.13 -2.81
N LYS A 79 15.70 -4.83 -2.97
CA LYS A 79 16.63 -5.13 -1.87
C LYS A 79 17.18 -3.87 -1.22
N ASN A 80 17.54 -2.86 -2.01
CA ASN A 80 18.03 -1.58 -1.51
C ASN A 80 16.95 -0.78 -0.77
N ARG A 81 15.68 -0.95 -1.14
CA ARG A 81 14.52 -0.29 -0.51
C ARG A 81 13.88 -1.10 0.61
N ALA A 82 14.27 -2.37 0.79
CA ALA A 82 13.61 -3.31 1.70
C ALA A 82 13.54 -2.81 3.16
N ALA A 83 14.61 -2.21 3.66
CA ALA A 83 14.65 -1.66 5.01
C ALA A 83 13.65 -0.51 5.21
N LEU A 84 13.46 0.34 4.19
CA LEU A 84 12.50 1.44 4.22
C LEU A 84 11.06 0.93 4.19
N ILE A 85 10.78 -0.06 3.33
CA ILE A 85 9.46 -0.71 3.26
C ILE A 85 9.11 -1.33 4.61
N LYS A 86 10.03 -2.13 5.18
CA LYS A 86 9.80 -2.81 6.45
C LYS A 86 9.64 -1.83 7.61
N LYS A 87 10.39 -0.73 7.61
CA LYS A 87 10.23 0.34 8.60
C LYS A 87 8.83 0.95 8.53
N ALA A 88 8.34 1.28 7.34
CA ALA A 88 7.01 1.89 7.17
C ALA A 88 5.87 0.99 7.68
N ILE A 89 6.01 -0.33 7.50
CA ILE A 89 5.03 -1.31 8.01
C ILE A 89 5.02 -1.38 9.54
N ILE A 90 6.20 -1.37 10.18
CA ILE A 90 6.33 -1.53 11.64
C ILE A 90 6.04 -0.21 12.37
N GLU A 91 6.45 0.90 11.77
CA GLU A 91 6.32 2.26 12.28
C GLU A 91 5.49 3.08 11.28
N PRO A 92 4.18 2.81 11.12
CA PRO A 92 3.35 3.60 10.23
C PRO A 92 3.41 5.06 10.70
N ASN A 93 3.77 5.96 9.77
CA ASN A 93 3.77 7.39 10.05
C ASN A 93 2.36 7.76 10.50
N LYS A 94 2.21 8.10 11.79
CA LYS A 94 1.00 8.73 12.31
C LYS A 94 0.90 10.13 11.73
N GLU A 95 0.46 10.27 10.48
CA GLU A 95 -0.14 11.53 10.05
C GLU A 95 -1.52 11.64 10.71
N PRO A 96 -1.91 12.84 11.18
CA PRO A 96 -3.13 13.02 11.95
C PRO A 96 -4.31 12.61 11.08
N SER A 97 -5.08 11.64 11.58
CA SER A 97 -6.40 11.27 11.07
C SER A 97 -7.18 12.53 10.71
N LYS A 98 -7.62 12.66 9.46
CA LYS A 98 -8.67 13.62 9.10
C LYS A 98 -9.88 13.25 9.96
N GLU A 99 -10.16 14.07 10.97
CA GLU A 99 -11.42 14.04 11.71
C GLU A 99 -12.55 14.01 10.69
N THR A 100 -13.33 12.95 10.72
CA THR A 100 -14.64 12.94 10.11
C THR A 100 -15.51 13.82 10.99
N ASP A 101 -15.83 15.03 10.50
CA ASP A 101 -16.90 15.86 11.06
C ASP A 101 -18.21 15.07 11.05
N LYS A 102 -18.47 14.32 12.13
CA LYS A 102 -19.83 13.93 12.50
C LYS A 102 -20.52 15.20 12.98
N LYS A 103 -21.27 15.82 12.07
CA LYS A 103 -22.27 16.80 12.46
C LYS A 103 -23.41 16.04 13.13
N ASP A 104 -23.42 16.08 14.46
CA ASP A 104 -24.52 15.60 15.29
C ASP A 104 -25.85 16.15 14.76
N SER A 105 -26.72 15.22 14.40
CA SER A 105 -28.16 15.44 14.34
C SER A 105 -28.66 15.54 15.79
N ASP A 106 -28.87 16.76 16.25
CA ASP A 106 -29.60 17.02 17.50
C ASP A 106 -31.09 16.79 17.23
N ASP A 107 -31.62 15.83 18.00
CA ASP A 107 -32.97 15.33 17.98
C ASP A 107 -33.76 16.14 19.02
N SER A 108 -34.77 16.89 18.58
CA SER A 108 -35.74 17.51 19.49
C SER A 108 -37.14 16.98 19.18
N GLU A 109 -37.46 15.82 19.74
CA GLU A 109 -38.84 15.40 20.00
C GLU A 109 -39.39 16.11 21.25
N THR A 110 -40.57 16.72 21.15
CA THR A 110 -41.68 16.77 22.12
C THR A 110 -42.69 17.83 21.62
N GLU A 111 -44.00 17.69 21.63
CA GLU A 111 -44.91 16.69 22.18
C GLU A 111 -46.28 16.94 21.48
N ILE A 112 -46.95 15.88 21.02
CA ILE A 112 -48.34 15.93 20.53
C ILE A 112 -49.25 15.86 21.76
N LYS A 113 -50.19 16.81 21.93
CA LYS A 113 -51.38 16.62 22.76
C LYS A 113 -52.64 16.80 21.90
N LYS A 114 -53.45 15.76 21.85
CA LYS A 114 -54.80 15.70 21.27
C LYS A 114 -55.84 16.20 22.27
N ASP A 115 -56.82 16.93 21.73
CA ASP A 115 -58.26 17.02 22.00
C ASP A 115 -58.83 16.56 23.36
N ASP A 116 -59.58 17.47 24.00
CA ASP A 116 -60.98 17.30 24.44
C ASP A 116 -61.70 18.66 24.36
#